data_AF-A0A097AUM1-F1
#
_entry.id   AF-A0A097AUM1-F1
#
_cell.length_a   1.000
_cell.length_b   1.000
_cell.length_c   1.000
_cell.angle_alpha   90.00
_cell.angle_beta   90.00
_cell.angle_gamma   90.00
#
_symmetry.space_group_name_H-M   'P 1'
#
loop_
_entity.id
_entity.type
_entity.pdbx_description
1 polymer ?
#
loop_
_entity_poly.entity_id
_entity_poly.type
_entity_poly.pdbx_seq_one_letter_code
_entity_poly.pdbx_strand_id
1 'polypeptide(L)'
;MRIEATYHISTPMFMGGADNGTNTELRPSSLKGLLRFWFRAVAWPQLGSLKEVFEVENSIFGSTEGQAKFLIKIDDNTLMPNKKQIFNKYTYGLNYLGYGLTEKGIRPYIENGRSFTLSLFLKKSVSEEELKFLKQSLQALGLFGGAGARSRRGFGSLSLVSLRVENNEEWNEPRNVKELKNLLRGFLNKVSRDDTLPPYTAFSSKTRIFVKKGDKDPLALLNEVGMELLRYRSYGRASKDKHVLPWGEKAEQIFADDHDLMLDFLNGKRINRIPRRVVFGLPHNYFFSGKGKVSIEPDSKGQKRRASPLFIHIHKLADGNYVGVLSLIPSQFLPQNVRVEIKRGGQSKIVPVQVNYDVISDFLKRPTLGAKVVWPNE
;
A
#
# COMPACT_ATOMS: atom_id res chain seq x y z
N MET A 1 2.77 -10.59 29.69
CA MET A 1 2.90 -9.16 29.36
C MET A 1 1.81 -8.78 28.37
N ARG A 2 1.28 -7.55 28.40
CA ARG A 2 0.25 -7.05 27.48
C ARG A 2 0.77 -5.84 26.69
N ILE A 3 0.52 -5.84 25.37
CA ILE A 3 0.65 -4.67 24.51
C ILE A 3 -0.74 -4.26 24.03
N GLU A 4 -1.07 -2.97 24.09
CA GLU A 4 -2.32 -2.43 23.57
C GLU A 4 -2.03 -1.34 22.54
N ALA A 5 -2.58 -1.49 21.33
CA ALA A 5 -2.44 -0.52 20.26
C ALA A 5 -3.82 -0.07 19.79
N THR A 6 -4.12 1.22 19.95
CA THR A 6 -5.39 1.82 19.51
C THR A 6 -5.19 2.46 18.15
N TYR A 7 -6.00 2.05 17.18
CA TYR A 7 -5.95 2.57 15.82
C TYR A 7 -7.22 3.35 15.47
N HIS A 8 -7.05 4.48 14.81
CA HIS A 8 -8.11 5.23 14.14
C HIS A 8 -8.21 4.80 12.67
N ILE A 9 -9.42 4.53 12.21
CA ILE A 9 -9.74 4.21 10.80
C ILE A 9 -9.93 5.53 10.05
N SER A 10 -8.90 5.95 9.30
CA SER A 10 -8.92 7.26 8.61
C SER A 10 -9.77 7.27 7.34
N THR A 11 -9.93 6.12 6.69
CA THR A 11 -10.65 5.98 5.41
C THR A 11 -11.47 4.68 5.41
N PRO A 12 -12.57 4.62 4.63
CA PRO A 12 -13.45 3.46 4.60
C PRO A 12 -12.70 2.14 4.40
N MET A 13 -12.97 1.17 5.27
CA MET A 13 -12.26 -0.11 5.29
C MET A 13 -13.13 -1.22 4.73
N PHE A 14 -12.73 -1.76 3.57
CA PHE A 14 -13.46 -2.83 2.89
C PHE A 14 -12.87 -4.20 3.26
N MET A 15 -13.44 -4.86 4.26
CA MET A 15 -13.06 -6.21 4.66
C MET A 15 -14.15 -7.24 4.32
N GLY A 16 -13.77 -8.50 4.12
CA GLY A 16 -14.71 -9.61 3.98
C GLY A 16 -14.77 -10.39 5.29
N GLY A 17 -15.98 -10.72 5.75
CA GLY A 17 -16.23 -11.64 6.84
C GLY A 17 -16.14 -13.10 6.40
N ALA A 18 -16.71 -14.02 7.19
CA ALA A 18 -16.66 -15.46 6.91
C ALA A 18 -17.35 -15.78 5.59
N ASP A 19 -18.50 -15.14 5.40
CA ASP A 19 -19.25 -15.13 4.17
C ASP A 19 -18.80 -13.93 3.35
N ASN A 20 -18.09 -14.20 2.25
CA ASN A 20 -17.39 -13.23 1.40
C ASN A 20 -18.31 -12.20 0.67
N GLY A 21 -19.58 -12.04 1.07
CA GLY A 21 -20.56 -11.16 0.43
C GLY A 21 -21.45 -10.32 1.36
N THR A 22 -21.61 -10.66 2.64
CA THR A 22 -22.65 -10.05 3.50
C THR A 22 -22.12 -9.38 4.77
N ASN A 23 -21.09 -9.94 5.42
CA ASN A 23 -20.57 -9.44 6.69
C ASN A 23 -19.23 -8.72 6.51
N THR A 24 -19.09 -7.58 7.16
CA THR A 24 -17.81 -6.84 7.30
C THR A 24 -17.42 -6.91 8.77
N GLU A 25 -16.25 -7.47 9.06
CA GLU A 25 -15.76 -7.63 10.44
C GLU A 25 -14.24 -7.51 10.48
N LEU A 26 -13.68 -7.08 11.61
CA LEU A 26 -12.25 -7.16 11.87
C LEU A 26 -11.92 -8.56 12.41
N ARG A 27 -11.06 -9.29 11.69
CA ARG A 27 -10.65 -10.64 12.10
C ARG A 27 -9.29 -10.62 12.77
N PRO A 28 -9.10 -11.27 13.93
CA PRO A 28 -7.79 -11.44 14.55
C PRO A 28 -6.76 -12.06 13.61
N SER A 29 -7.16 -13.04 12.79
CA SER A 29 -6.29 -13.68 11.79
C SER A 29 -5.82 -12.72 10.70
N SER A 30 -6.71 -11.84 10.22
CA SER A 30 -6.37 -10.81 9.23
C SER A 30 -5.38 -9.79 9.79
N LEU A 31 -5.60 -9.30 11.01
CA LEU A 31 -4.67 -8.37 11.66
C LEU A 31 -3.33 -9.05 11.97
N LYS A 32 -3.33 -10.32 12.39
CA LYS A 32 -2.09 -11.10 12.56
C LYS A 32 -1.28 -11.16 11.26
N GLY A 33 -1.95 -11.39 10.13
CA GLY A 33 -1.31 -11.38 8.81
C GLY A 33 -0.72 -10.02 8.42
N LEU A 34 -1.41 -8.93 8.76
CA LEU A 34 -0.89 -7.57 8.57
C LEU A 34 0.33 -7.29 9.46
N LEU A 35 0.30 -7.71 10.72
CA LEU A 35 1.44 -7.57 11.62
C LEU A 35 2.64 -8.39 11.13
N ARG A 36 2.44 -9.62 10.64
CA ARG A 36 3.52 -10.41 10.00
C ARG A 36 4.12 -9.69 8.79
N PHE A 37 3.29 -9.05 7.97
CA PHE A 37 3.78 -8.26 6.83
C PHE A 37 4.68 -7.12 7.29
N TRP A 38 4.21 -6.32 8.26
CA TRP A 38 4.99 -5.18 8.78
C TRP A 38 6.21 -5.62 9.58
N PHE A 39 6.14 -6.75 10.30
CA PHE A 39 7.29 -7.40 10.91
C PHE A 39 8.39 -7.65 9.89
N ARG A 40 8.10 -8.35 8.79
CA ARG A 40 9.10 -8.63 7.76
C ARG A 40 9.70 -7.35 7.19
N ALA A 41 8.88 -6.32 7.01
CA ALA A 41 9.31 -5.04 6.47
C ALA A 41 10.28 -4.28 7.39
N VAL A 42 10.12 -4.38 8.72
CA VAL A 42 11.02 -3.75 9.71
C VAL A 42 12.19 -4.65 10.12
N ALA A 43 12.03 -5.97 10.02
CA ALA A 43 13.02 -6.97 10.44
C ALA A 43 14.17 -7.10 9.44
N TRP A 44 13.88 -7.09 8.12
CA TRP A 44 14.90 -7.17 7.08
C TRP A 44 16.12 -6.26 7.30
N PRO A 45 15.97 -4.92 7.45
CA PRO A 45 17.11 -4.00 7.61
C PRO A 45 17.86 -4.16 8.94
N GLN A 46 17.37 -4.99 9.86
CA GLN A 46 17.97 -5.22 11.18
C GLN A 46 18.62 -6.61 11.30
N LEU A 47 18.07 -7.62 10.62
CA LEU A 47 18.58 -9.00 10.62
C LEU A 47 19.44 -9.31 9.38
N GLY A 48 19.17 -8.69 8.23
CA GLY A 48 20.02 -8.80 7.03
C GLY A 48 19.99 -10.14 6.29
N SER A 49 19.36 -11.20 6.84
CA SER A 49 19.26 -12.50 6.18
C SER A 49 17.83 -13.05 6.14
N LEU A 50 17.48 -13.73 5.03
CA LEU A 50 16.17 -14.38 4.87
C LEU A 50 15.93 -15.45 5.93
N LYS A 51 17.00 -16.18 6.29
CA LYS A 51 16.97 -17.25 7.28
C LYS A 51 16.59 -16.70 8.66
N GLU A 52 17.27 -15.66 9.13
CA GLU A 52 16.99 -15.07 10.45
C GLU A 52 15.60 -14.43 10.50
N VAL A 53 15.19 -13.69 9.45
CA VAL A 53 13.82 -13.13 9.41
C VAL A 53 12.78 -14.24 9.52
N PHE A 54 12.98 -15.36 8.81
CA PHE A 54 12.06 -16.50 8.85
C PHE A 54 12.02 -17.17 10.23
N GLU A 55 13.18 -17.39 10.85
CA GLU A 55 13.28 -17.98 12.19
C GLU A 55 12.60 -17.12 13.25
N VAL A 56 12.85 -15.80 13.24
CA VAL A 56 12.23 -14.85 14.18
C VAL A 56 10.73 -14.69 13.90
N GLU A 57 10.30 -14.64 12.63
CA GLU A 57 8.87 -14.60 12.27
C GLU A 57 8.12 -15.79 12.86
N ASN A 58 8.67 -16.99 12.65
CA ASN A 58 8.05 -18.24 13.13
C ASN A 58 8.06 -18.32 14.65
N SER A 59 9.12 -17.86 15.31
CA SER A 59 9.18 -17.79 16.77
C SER A 59 8.08 -16.88 17.34
N ILE A 60 7.92 -15.67 16.80
CA ILE A 60 6.94 -14.69 17.31
C ILE A 60 5.52 -15.11 16.95
N PHE A 61 5.25 -15.35 15.67
CA PHE A 61 3.90 -15.48 15.15
C PHE A 61 3.42 -16.94 15.00
N GLY A 62 4.29 -17.92 15.20
CA GLY A 62 4.02 -19.34 15.00
C GLY A 62 4.12 -19.78 13.53
N SER A 63 4.22 -21.09 13.33
CA SER A 63 4.26 -21.76 12.02
C SER A 63 3.28 -22.95 12.02
N THR A 64 3.37 -23.83 11.03
CA THR A 64 2.68 -25.13 11.04
C THR A 64 3.23 -26.07 12.13
N GLU A 65 4.42 -25.80 12.65
CA GLU A 65 5.14 -26.64 13.62
C GLU A 65 5.10 -26.06 15.05
N GLY A 66 4.62 -24.83 15.22
CA GLY A 66 4.64 -24.16 16.53
C GLY A 66 3.60 -23.05 16.68
N GLN A 67 3.08 -22.89 17.89
CA GLN A 67 2.13 -21.82 18.21
C GLN A 67 2.82 -20.46 18.34
N ALA A 68 2.07 -19.38 18.10
CA ALA A 68 2.53 -18.03 18.37
C ALA A 68 2.91 -17.82 19.85
N LYS A 69 3.83 -16.89 20.10
CA LYS A 69 4.18 -16.42 21.44
C LYS A 69 3.21 -15.40 22.02
N PHE A 70 2.07 -15.17 21.38
CA PHE A 70 1.04 -14.26 21.86
C PHE A 70 -0.36 -14.65 21.41
N LEU A 71 -1.36 -14.19 22.16
CA LEU A 71 -2.77 -14.19 21.77
C LEU A 71 -3.20 -12.80 21.32
N ILE A 72 -4.15 -12.73 20.39
CA ILE A 72 -4.70 -11.47 19.87
C ILE A 72 -6.15 -11.34 20.32
N LYS A 73 -6.50 -10.19 20.88
CA LYS A 73 -7.89 -9.75 21.10
C LYS A 73 -8.10 -8.43 20.40
N ILE A 74 -9.28 -8.26 19.79
CA ILE A 74 -9.73 -7.01 19.20
C ILE A 74 -10.89 -6.52 20.07
N ASP A 75 -10.83 -5.25 20.46
CA ASP A 75 -11.97 -4.51 20.98
C ASP A 75 -12.46 -3.56 19.89
N ASP A 76 -13.58 -3.94 19.26
CA ASP A 76 -14.17 -3.26 18.11
C ASP A 76 -15.65 -2.88 18.36
N ASN A 77 -16.03 -2.68 19.63
CA ASN A 77 -17.41 -2.37 20.04
C ASN A 77 -18.04 -1.15 19.33
N THR A 78 -17.24 -0.33 18.64
CA THR A 78 -17.71 0.86 17.88
C THR A 78 -17.80 0.64 16.37
N LEU A 79 -17.42 -0.54 15.86
CA LEU A 79 -17.34 -0.82 14.43
C LEU A 79 -18.63 -1.46 13.92
N MET A 80 -19.43 -0.66 13.21
CA MET A 80 -20.61 -1.14 12.52
C MET A 80 -20.40 -1.12 11.01
N PRO A 81 -20.78 -2.19 10.29
CA PRO A 81 -20.82 -2.18 8.84
C PRO A 81 -21.75 -1.08 8.32
N ASN A 82 -21.29 -0.38 7.29
CA ASN A 82 -22.04 0.66 6.59
C ASN A 82 -22.17 0.28 5.10
N LYS A 83 -23.24 0.77 4.45
CA LYS A 83 -23.53 0.59 3.02
C LYS A 83 -23.85 1.92 2.33
N LYS A 84 -23.48 3.06 2.91
CA LYS A 84 -23.67 4.38 2.28
C LYS A 84 -22.82 4.50 1.02
N GLN A 85 -23.33 5.25 0.05
CA GLN A 85 -22.62 5.52 -1.19
C GLN A 85 -21.45 6.49 -0.92
N ILE A 86 -20.21 6.01 -1.01
CA ILE A 86 -18.99 6.85 -0.90
C ILE A 86 -18.55 7.36 -2.28
N PHE A 87 -18.80 6.57 -3.32
CA PHE A 87 -18.31 6.84 -4.67
C PHE A 87 -19.37 7.59 -5.48
N ASN A 88 -19.00 8.64 -6.20
CA ASN A 88 -19.91 9.29 -7.15
C ASN A 88 -19.19 9.63 -8.45
N LYS A 89 -19.92 10.17 -9.43
CA LYS A 89 -19.36 10.49 -10.76
C LYS A 89 -18.26 11.57 -10.74
N TYR A 90 -18.13 12.34 -9.66
CA TYR A 90 -17.15 13.41 -9.49
C TYR A 90 -15.95 13.01 -8.61
N THR A 91 -16.03 11.91 -7.86
CA THR A 91 -14.91 11.39 -7.04
C THR A 91 -13.95 10.56 -7.91
N TYR A 92 -13.42 11.14 -8.98
CA TYR A 92 -12.60 10.45 -9.98
C TYR A 92 -11.39 9.73 -9.37
N GLY A 93 -10.73 10.34 -8.39
CA GLY A 93 -9.58 9.75 -7.70
C GLY A 93 -9.97 8.56 -6.84
N LEU A 94 -11.06 8.67 -6.07
CA LEU A 94 -11.58 7.53 -5.30
C LEU A 94 -11.99 6.38 -6.23
N ASN A 95 -12.68 6.67 -7.33
CA ASN A 95 -13.07 5.66 -8.32
C ASN A 95 -11.85 4.94 -8.92
N TYR A 96 -10.77 5.68 -9.21
CA TYR A 96 -9.54 5.11 -9.73
C TYR A 96 -8.79 4.25 -8.70
N LEU A 97 -8.62 4.74 -7.48
CA LEU A 97 -7.94 4.03 -6.41
C LEU A 97 -8.74 2.81 -5.93
N GLY A 98 -10.06 2.98 -5.84
CA GLY A 98 -11.05 2.00 -5.39
C GLY A 98 -11.58 1.09 -6.49
N TYR A 99 -10.98 1.10 -7.68
CA TYR A 99 -11.37 0.21 -8.79
C TYR A 99 -11.57 -1.24 -8.30
N GLY A 100 -12.71 -1.86 -8.61
CA GLY A 100 -13.08 -3.19 -8.12
C GLY A 100 -13.79 -3.25 -6.76
N LEU A 101 -13.99 -2.12 -6.07
CA LEU A 101 -14.78 -2.08 -4.82
C LEU A 101 -16.28 -1.92 -5.07
N THR A 102 -16.67 -1.32 -6.20
CA THR A 102 -18.07 -0.96 -6.54
C THR A 102 -18.65 -1.69 -7.74
N GLU A 103 -17.86 -2.56 -8.40
CA GLU A 103 -18.25 -3.21 -9.66
C GLU A 103 -19.45 -4.18 -9.53
N LYS A 104 -19.76 -4.64 -8.32
CA LYS A 104 -20.86 -5.59 -8.03
C LYS A 104 -21.90 -4.99 -7.07
N GLY A 105 -22.02 -3.67 -7.02
CA GLY A 105 -22.84 -2.94 -6.05
C GLY A 105 -22.04 -2.44 -4.84
N ILE A 106 -22.74 -1.84 -3.86
CA ILE A 106 -22.09 -1.27 -2.67
C ILE A 106 -21.65 -2.40 -1.75
N ARG A 107 -20.34 -2.69 -1.75
CA ARG A 107 -19.74 -3.59 -0.77
C ARG A 107 -19.83 -2.95 0.62
N PRO A 108 -20.31 -3.66 1.66
CA PRO A 108 -20.28 -3.14 3.01
C PRO A 108 -18.83 -2.88 3.46
N TYR A 109 -18.67 -1.88 4.33
CA TYR A 109 -17.38 -1.41 4.81
C TYR A 109 -17.49 -0.87 6.23
N ILE A 110 -16.37 -0.78 6.94
CA ILE A 110 -16.29 -0.09 8.23
C ILE A 110 -16.07 1.40 7.97
N GLU A 111 -16.94 2.24 8.50
CA GLU A 111 -16.90 3.69 8.34
C GLU A 111 -15.60 4.28 8.92
N ASN A 112 -15.04 5.30 8.24
CA ASN A 112 -13.93 6.07 8.80
C ASN A 112 -14.40 6.92 10.00
N GLY A 113 -13.46 7.37 10.82
CA GLY A 113 -13.79 8.11 12.03
C GLY A 113 -13.98 7.24 13.28
N ARG A 114 -13.88 5.92 13.14
CA ARG A 114 -13.99 4.94 14.23
C ARG A 114 -12.62 4.47 14.69
N SER A 115 -12.57 3.92 15.89
CA SER A 115 -11.36 3.36 16.48
C SER A 115 -11.58 1.95 17.02
N PHE A 116 -10.51 1.17 17.05
CA PHE A 116 -10.49 -0.14 17.69
C PHE A 116 -9.15 -0.34 18.41
N THR A 117 -9.15 -1.22 19.40
CA THR A 117 -7.94 -1.56 20.17
C THR A 117 -7.52 -2.99 19.89
N LEU A 118 -6.26 -3.14 19.51
CA LEU A 118 -5.61 -4.43 19.35
C LEU A 118 -4.80 -4.76 20.60
N SER A 119 -5.18 -5.80 21.33
CA SER A 119 -4.47 -6.31 22.50
C SER A 119 -3.66 -7.56 22.14
N LEU A 120 -2.36 -7.53 22.43
CA LEU A 120 -1.46 -8.69 22.33
C LEU A 120 -1.12 -9.18 23.74
N PHE A 121 -1.49 -10.42 24.07
CA PHE A 121 -1.14 -11.06 25.34
C PHE A 121 0.06 -11.97 25.12
N LEU A 122 1.23 -11.53 25.56
CA LEU A 122 2.53 -12.17 25.32
C LEU A 122 2.82 -13.27 26.35
N LYS A 123 3.35 -14.40 25.87
CA LYS A 123 3.93 -15.47 26.69
C LYS A 123 5.22 -14.97 27.36
N LYS A 124 5.60 -15.58 28.49
CA LYS A 124 6.84 -15.26 29.23
C LYS A 124 8.13 -15.47 28.41
N SER A 125 8.06 -16.26 27.34
CA SER A 125 9.19 -16.59 26.46
C SER A 125 9.45 -15.59 25.33
N VAL A 126 8.73 -14.46 25.29
CA VAL A 126 9.04 -13.36 24.37
C VAL A 126 10.28 -12.64 24.88
N SER A 127 11.32 -12.58 24.04
CA SER A 127 12.54 -11.83 24.31
C SER A 127 12.36 -10.32 24.08
N GLU A 128 13.28 -9.51 24.58
CA GLU A 128 13.29 -8.05 24.37
C GLU A 128 13.39 -7.67 22.88
N GLU A 129 14.12 -8.45 22.09
CA GLU A 129 14.22 -8.25 20.65
C GLU A 129 12.89 -8.53 19.94
N GLU A 130 12.22 -9.63 20.28
CA GLU A 130 10.90 -9.97 19.76
C GLU A 130 9.85 -8.92 20.16
N LEU A 131 9.91 -8.42 21.40
CA LEU A 131 9.07 -7.33 21.89
C LEU A 131 9.28 -6.06 21.08
N LYS A 132 10.55 -5.68 20.82
CA LYS A 132 10.91 -4.55 19.97
C LYS A 132 10.32 -4.69 18.56
N PHE A 133 10.42 -5.88 17.94
CA PHE A 133 9.85 -6.12 16.62
C PHE A 133 8.32 -6.03 16.60
N LEU A 134 7.63 -6.53 17.64
CA LEU A 134 6.18 -6.38 17.77
C LEU A 134 5.79 -4.90 17.86
N LYS A 135 6.48 -4.10 18.68
CA LYS A 135 6.24 -2.65 18.79
C LYS A 135 6.45 -1.94 17.46
N GLN A 136 7.56 -2.21 16.77
CA GLN A 136 7.86 -1.61 15.47
C GLN A 136 6.85 -2.02 14.39
N SER A 137 6.34 -3.25 14.43
CA SER A 137 5.31 -3.73 13.50
C SER A 137 3.97 -3.00 13.69
N LEU A 138 3.58 -2.77 14.94
CA LEU A 138 2.38 -2.00 15.31
C LEU A 138 2.51 -0.53 14.86
N GLN A 139 3.69 0.07 15.09
CA GLN A 139 4.00 1.43 14.65
C GLN A 139 4.01 1.55 13.12
N ALA A 140 4.64 0.61 12.40
CA ALA A 140 4.67 0.61 10.95
C ALA A 140 3.27 0.51 10.33
N LEU A 141 2.41 -0.34 10.89
CA LEU A 141 1.01 -0.43 10.48
C LEU A 141 0.30 0.93 10.63
N GLY A 142 0.53 1.64 11.72
CA GLY A 142 -0.07 2.95 12.01
C GLY A 142 0.48 4.14 11.21
N LEU A 143 1.71 4.02 10.72
CA LEU A 143 2.40 5.09 10.00
C LEU A 143 2.27 4.97 8.49
N PHE A 144 2.13 3.75 7.96
CA PHE A 144 2.25 3.49 6.52
C PHE A 144 1.17 2.55 5.98
N GLY A 145 0.38 1.94 6.87
CA GLY A 145 -0.45 0.78 6.54
C GLY A 145 -1.95 1.02 6.64
N GLY A 146 -2.67 -0.02 6.26
CA GLY A 146 -4.11 -0.09 6.36
C GLY A 146 -4.58 -1.53 6.29
N ALA A 147 -5.85 -1.73 6.60
CA ALA A 147 -6.50 -3.04 6.55
C ALA A 147 -7.54 -3.11 5.42
N GLY A 148 -7.82 -4.33 4.97
CA GLY A 148 -8.82 -4.59 3.93
C GLY A 148 -8.37 -4.35 2.50
N ALA A 149 -9.34 -4.40 1.59
CA ALA A 149 -9.12 -4.27 0.16
C ALA A 149 -8.64 -2.86 -0.20
N ARG A 150 -7.70 -2.79 -1.14
CA ARG A 150 -7.09 -1.53 -1.62
C ARG A 150 -6.35 -0.74 -0.52
N SER A 151 -5.86 -1.40 0.53
CA SER A 151 -5.09 -0.75 1.60
C SER A 151 -3.82 -0.04 1.16
N ARG A 152 -3.08 -0.59 0.19
CA ARG A 152 -1.92 0.11 -0.41
C ARG A 152 -2.30 1.35 -1.23
N ARG A 153 -3.60 1.56 -1.51
CA ARG A 153 -4.15 2.68 -2.27
C ARG A 153 -4.94 3.64 -1.38
N GLY A 154 -4.73 3.59 -0.07
CA GLY A 154 -5.27 4.57 0.87
C GLY A 154 -6.59 4.21 1.52
N PHE A 155 -7.31 3.17 1.09
CA PHE A 155 -8.53 2.71 1.78
C PHE A 155 -8.19 1.91 3.05
N GLY A 156 -9.01 2.02 4.10
CA GLY A 156 -8.74 1.35 5.37
C GLY A 156 -7.43 1.75 6.04
N SER A 157 -6.92 2.95 5.74
CA SER A 157 -5.74 3.54 6.40
C SER A 157 -5.92 3.55 7.92
N LEU A 158 -4.91 3.07 8.66
CA LEU A 158 -4.93 2.98 10.12
C LEU A 158 -3.91 3.94 10.71
N SER A 159 -4.35 4.89 11.55
CA SER A 159 -3.44 5.80 12.27
C SER A 159 -3.30 5.32 13.71
N LEU A 160 -2.07 5.09 14.17
CA LEU A 160 -1.81 4.69 15.56
C LEU A 160 -2.02 5.89 16.49
N VAL A 161 -3.00 5.76 17.39
CA VAL A 161 -3.38 6.79 18.36
C VAL A 161 -2.58 6.62 19.65
N SER A 162 -2.47 5.38 20.14
CA SER A 162 -1.83 5.04 21.41
C SER A 162 -1.18 3.66 21.30
N LEU A 163 -0.06 3.46 22.00
CA LEU A 163 0.62 2.18 22.16
C LEU A 163 1.07 2.07 23.60
N ARG A 164 0.54 1.09 24.33
CA ARG A 164 0.89 0.82 25.72
C ARG A 164 1.54 -0.54 25.87
N VAL A 165 2.52 -0.63 26.75
CA VAL A 165 3.09 -1.89 27.23
C VAL A 165 2.88 -1.95 28.73
N GLU A 166 2.10 -2.93 29.20
CA GLU A 166 1.55 -2.90 30.56
C GLU A 166 0.84 -1.56 30.84
N ASN A 167 1.39 -0.75 31.75
CA ASN A 167 0.84 0.56 32.14
C ASN A 167 1.64 1.74 31.55
N ASN A 168 2.65 1.49 30.73
CA ASN A 168 3.51 2.53 30.17
C ASN A 168 3.07 2.92 28.76
N GLU A 169 2.84 4.21 28.53
CA GLU A 169 2.55 4.76 27.19
C GLU A 169 3.86 4.94 26.40
N GLU A 170 3.96 4.25 25.28
CA GLU A 170 5.14 4.19 24.40
C GLU A 170 4.96 4.99 23.11
N TRP A 171 3.75 5.52 22.87
CA TRP A 171 3.42 6.27 21.65
C TRP A 171 2.40 7.37 21.93
N ASN A 172 2.58 8.52 21.29
CA ASN A 172 1.56 9.56 21.23
C ASN A 172 1.30 9.92 19.78
N GLU A 173 0.02 10.11 19.43
CA GLU A 173 -0.34 10.60 18.11
C GLU A 173 0.27 11.98 17.81
N PRO A 174 0.75 12.22 16.57
CA PRO A 174 1.29 13.52 16.20
C PRO A 174 0.19 14.57 16.14
N ARG A 175 0.44 15.74 16.74
CA ARG A 175 -0.54 16.84 16.77
C ARG A 175 -0.61 17.63 15.47
N ASN A 176 0.51 17.67 14.75
CA ASN A 176 0.66 18.47 13.54
C ASN A 176 1.62 17.81 12.53
N VAL A 177 1.68 18.38 11.33
CA VAL A 177 2.53 17.87 10.23
C VAL A 177 4.02 17.82 10.61
N LYS A 178 4.52 18.77 11.42
CA LYS A 178 5.94 18.82 11.82
C LYS A 178 6.26 17.63 12.72
N GLU A 179 5.42 17.36 13.72
CA GLU A 179 5.57 16.20 14.60
C GLU A 179 5.48 14.88 13.83
N LEU A 180 4.51 14.75 12.91
CA LEU A 180 4.41 13.55 12.07
C LEU A 180 5.68 13.32 11.24
N LYS A 181 6.25 14.38 10.63
CA LYS A 181 7.53 14.27 9.90
C LYS A 181 8.67 13.81 10.79
N ASN A 182 8.75 14.30 12.03
CA ASN A 182 9.78 13.89 12.98
C ASN A 182 9.60 12.43 13.41
N LEU A 183 8.36 11.99 13.66
CA LEU A 183 8.05 10.58 13.95
C LEU A 183 8.45 9.66 12.79
N LEU A 184 8.10 10.02 11.55
CA LEU A 184 8.46 9.26 10.36
C LEU A 184 9.99 9.12 10.22
N ARG A 185 10.74 10.21 10.37
CA ARG A 185 12.22 10.19 10.32
C ARG A 185 12.81 9.36 11.45
N GLY A 186 12.34 9.55 12.68
CA GLY A 186 12.79 8.80 13.84
C GLY A 186 12.53 7.30 13.72
N PHE A 187 11.39 6.92 13.10
CA PHE A 187 11.09 5.53 12.76
C PHE A 187 12.04 5.00 11.68
N LEU A 188 12.18 5.70 10.55
CA LEU A 188 12.99 5.26 9.41
C LEU A 188 14.48 5.15 9.74
N ASN A 189 15.02 6.05 10.56
CA ASN A 189 16.40 5.96 11.08
C ASN A 189 16.67 4.62 11.80
N LYS A 190 15.65 4.02 12.42
CA LYS A 190 15.77 2.73 13.11
C LYS A 190 15.71 1.55 12.13
N VAL A 191 15.04 1.71 10.99
CA VAL A 191 14.67 0.61 10.08
C VAL A 191 15.10 0.81 8.62
N SER A 192 16.04 1.71 8.31
CA SER A 192 16.48 1.96 6.92
C SER A 192 18.00 2.05 6.82
N ARG A 193 18.69 0.92 7.02
CA ARG A 193 20.17 0.84 7.09
C ARG A 193 20.85 0.20 5.88
N ASP A 194 20.14 -0.61 5.10
CA ASP A 194 20.70 -1.37 3.98
C ASP A 194 20.73 -0.55 2.67
N ASP A 195 21.89 -0.53 2.00
CA ASP A 195 22.11 0.16 0.73
C ASP A 195 21.68 -0.66 -0.50
N THR A 196 21.39 -1.94 -0.32
CA THR A 196 20.90 -2.84 -1.36
C THR A 196 19.37 -2.86 -1.44
N LEU A 197 18.86 -3.37 -2.56
CA LEU A 197 17.43 -3.53 -2.76
C LEU A 197 16.96 -4.82 -2.06
N PRO A 198 16.06 -4.76 -1.07
CA PRO A 198 15.63 -5.95 -0.32
C PRO A 198 15.00 -7.02 -1.25
N PRO A 199 15.06 -8.32 -0.92
CA PRO A 199 14.46 -9.38 -1.74
C PRO A 199 12.93 -9.35 -1.76
N TYR A 200 12.29 -8.76 -0.75
CA TYR A 200 10.85 -8.54 -0.65
C TYR A 200 10.54 -7.14 -0.11
N THR A 201 9.28 -6.68 -0.16
CA THR A 201 8.92 -5.32 0.31
C THR A 201 9.33 -5.10 1.77
N ALA A 202 10.39 -4.30 1.98
CA ALA A 202 10.92 -3.95 3.29
C ALA A 202 11.58 -2.57 3.25
N PHE A 203 11.74 -1.97 4.42
CA PHE A 203 12.44 -0.69 4.54
C PHE A 203 13.94 -0.86 4.24
N SER A 204 14.49 0.11 3.54
CA SER A 204 15.91 0.23 3.15
C SER A 204 16.29 1.69 2.91
N SER A 205 17.55 1.97 2.61
CA SER A 205 18.02 3.28 2.11
C SER A 205 17.29 3.74 0.83
N LYS A 206 16.70 2.82 0.08
CA LYS A 206 15.93 3.10 -1.15
C LYS A 206 14.48 3.51 -0.87
N THR A 207 14.02 3.42 0.38
CA THR A 207 12.70 3.94 0.78
C THR A 207 12.60 5.42 0.46
N ARG A 208 11.45 5.89 -0.01
CA ARG A 208 11.15 7.32 -0.15
C ARG A 208 9.81 7.63 0.50
N ILE A 209 9.77 8.64 1.35
CA ILE A 209 8.54 9.08 2.03
C ILE A 209 8.29 10.55 1.72
N PHE A 210 7.07 10.83 1.29
CA PHE A 210 6.56 12.15 1.01
C PHE A 210 5.30 12.41 1.83
N VAL A 211 5.09 13.66 2.21
CA VAL A 211 3.93 14.10 2.98
C VAL A 211 3.18 15.18 2.22
N LYS A 212 1.90 14.92 1.89
CA LYS A 212 0.94 15.89 1.35
C LYS A 212 0.05 16.37 2.49
N LYS A 213 0.04 17.68 2.75
CA LYS A 213 -0.92 18.26 3.70
C LYS A 213 -2.35 18.11 3.16
N GLY A 214 -3.28 17.77 4.04
CA GLY A 214 -4.71 17.87 3.80
C GLY A 214 -5.37 18.70 4.90
N ASP A 215 -6.67 18.47 5.08
CA ASP A 215 -7.54 19.15 6.03
C ASP A 215 -8.41 18.08 6.76
N LYS A 216 -9.58 18.46 7.28
CA LYS A 216 -10.50 17.61 8.05
C LYS A 216 -11.19 16.50 7.25
N ASP A 217 -11.23 16.59 5.92
CA ASP A 217 -11.86 15.56 5.07
C ASP A 217 -10.81 14.57 4.50
N PRO A 218 -10.73 13.34 5.05
CA PRO A 218 -9.78 12.34 4.56
C PRO A 218 -10.13 11.81 3.16
N LEU A 219 -11.39 11.84 2.75
CA LEU A 219 -11.83 11.36 1.44
C LEU A 219 -11.55 12.38 0.34
N ALA A 220 -11.71 13.66 0.63
CA ALA A 220 -11.27 14.73 -0.27
C ALA A 220 -9.75 14.61 -0.53
N LEU A 221 -8.96 14.45 0.53
CA LEU A 221 -7.51 14.27 0.41
C LEU A 221 -7.14 13.01 -0.40
N LEU A 222 -7.79 11.88 -0.13
CA LEU A 222 -7.56 10.64 -0.89
C LEU A 222 -7.99 10.79 -2.37
N ASN A 223 -9.08 11.51 -2.63
CA ASN A 223 -9.54 11.81 -3.98
C ASN A 223 -8.51 12.65 -4.74
N GLU A 224 -7.94 13.69 -4.13
CA GLU A 224 -6.89 14.51 -4.75
C GLU A 224 -5.66 13.67 -5.13
N VAL A 225 -5.16 12.84 -4.21
CA VAL A 225 -4.03 11.94 -4.47
C VAL A 225 -4.35 10.98 -5.61
N GLY A 226 -5.58 10.44 -5.63
CA GLY A 226 -6.05 9.53 -6.68
C GLY A 226 -6.18 10.20 -8.05
N MET A 227 -6.68 11.43 -8.10
CA MET A 227 -6.77 12.23 -9.32
C MET A 227 -5.39 12.53 -9.88
N GLU A 228 -4.44 12.89 -9.02
CA GLU A 228 -3.06 13.16 -9.43
C GLU A 228 -2.36 11.89 -9.95
N LEU A 229 -2.57 10.74 -9.30
CA LEU A 229 -2.02 9.48 -9.78
C LEU A 229 -2.64 9.07 -11.13
N LEU A 230 -3.94 9.33 -11.31
CA LEU A 230 -4.63 9.10 -12.58
C LEU A 230 -4.09 10.04 -13.67
N ARG A 231 -3.94 11.34 -13.39
CA ARG A 231 -3.33 12.33 -14.28
C ARG A 231 -1.95 11.89 -14.74
N TYR A 232 -1.09 11.50 -13.80
CA TYR A 232 0.26 11.02 -14.07
C TYR A 232 0.27 9.78 -14.99
N ARG A 233 -0.61 8.82 -14.73
CA ARG A 233 -0.54 7.51 -15.39
C ARG A 233 -1.37 7.41 -16.67
N SER A 234 -2.35 8.29 -16.89
CA SER A 234 -3.35 8.09 -17.93
C SER A 234 -2.86 8.52 -19.31
N TYR A 235 -3.21 7.72 -20.32
CA TYR A 235 -3.12 8.14 -21.72
C TYR A 235 -4.34 9.00 -22.12
N GLY A 236 -5.41 9.00 -21.31
CA GLY A 236 -6.67 9.68 -21.60
C GLY A 236 -7.57 8.91 -22.55
N ARG A 237 -8.83 9.38 -22.69
CA ARG A 237 -9.76 8.91 -23.72
C ARG A 237 -9.69 9.85 -24.92
N ALA A 238 -9.76 9.31 -26.13
CA ALA A 238 -9.86 10.12 -27.35
C ALA A 238 -11.11 11.00 -27.31
N SER A 239 -10.96 12.30 -27.60
CA SER A 239 -12.04 13.27 -27.68
C SER A 239 -11.64 14.37 -28.67
N LYS A 240 -12.24 14.32 -29.88
CA LYS A 240 -11.80 15.13 -31.03
C LYS A 240 -10.30 14.89 -31.28
N ASP A 241 -9.51 15.95 -31.44
CA ASP A 241 -8.09 15.89 -31.76
C ASP A 241 -7.17 15.77 -30.52
N LYS A 242 -7.73 15.44 -29.35
CA LYS A 242 -6.96 15.33 -28.09
C LYS A 242 -7.39 14.13 -27.26
N HIS A 243 -6.52 13.74 -26.34
CA HIS A 243 -6.86 12.81 -25.26
C HIS A 243 -7.19 13.59 -24.00
N VAL A 244 -8.26 13.21 -23.30
CA VAL A 244 -8.74 13.88 -22.09
C VAL A 244 -8.93 12.91 -20.93
N LEU A 245 -8.73 13.41 -19.72
CA LEU A 245 -9.06 12.73 -18.47
C LEU A 245 -10.58 12.71 -18.26
N PRO A 246 -11.11 11.88 -17.33
CA PRO A 246 -12.55 11.76 -17.12
C PRO A 246 -13.29 13.06 -16.78
N TRP A 247 -12.59 14.08 -16.29
CA TRP A 247 -13.13 15.42 -15.99
C TRP A 247 -12.89 16.45 -17.11
N GLY A 248 -12.43 16.03 -18.30
CA GLY A 248 -12.28 16.89 -19.48
C GLY A 248 -10.95 17.62 -19.61
N GLU A 249 -10.08 17.56 -18.59
CA GLU A 249 -8.71 18.07 -18.67
C GLU A 249 -7.91 17.30 -19.73
N LYS A 250 -7.02 17.99 -20.45
CA LYS A 250 -6.12 17.35 -21.42
C LYS A 250 -5.21 16.35 -20.70
N ALA A 251 -5.15 15.12 -21.19
CA ALA A 251 -4.24 14.12 -20.65
C ALA A 251 -2.79 14.49 -21.00
N GLU A 252 -1.88 14.39 -20.02
CA GLU A 252 -0.46 14.70 -20.21
C GLU A 252 0.25 13.66 -21.08
N GLN A 253 -0.27 12.42 -21.13
CA GLN A 253 0.29 11.33 -21.94
C GLN A 253 1.79 11.08 -21.68
N ILE A 254 2.24 11.24 -20.43
CA ILE A 254 3.65 11.06 -19.99
C ILE A 254 4.24 9.71 -20.43
N PHE A 255 3.39 8.70 -20.54
CA PHE A 255 3.71 7.32 -20.94
C PHE A 255 3.14 6.98 -22.32
N ALA A 256 3.15 7.93 -23.27
CA ALA A 256 2.74 7.66 -24.65
C ALA A 256 3.59 6.55 -25.29
N ASP A 257 4.88 6.51 -24.98
CA ASP A 257 5.80 5.47 -25.44
C ASP A 257 5.41 4.05 -24.96
N ASP A 258 4.85 3.93 -23.75
CA ASP A 258 4.31 2.66 -23.25
C ASP A 258 3.06 2.23 -24.03
N HIS A 259 2.19 3.19 -24.37
CA HIS A 259 1.01 2.94 -25.19
C HIS A 259 1.42 2.48 -26.59
N ASP A 260 2.35 3.19 -27.23
CA ASP A 260 2.81 2.90 -28.59
C ASP A 260 3.56 1.57 -28.66
N LEU A 261 4.37 1.24 -27.64
CA LEU A 261 5.02 -0.07 -27.51
C LEU A 261 4.00 -1.22 -27.49
N MET A 262 2.91 -1.06 -26.76
CA MET A 262 1.85 -2.08 -26.70
C MET A 262 1.01 -2.12 -27.98
N LEU A 263 0.83 -0.98 -28.65
CA LEU A 263 0.20 -0.91 -29.96
C LEU A 263 1.06 -1.61 -31.03
N ASP A 264 2.37 -1.42 -30.98
CA ASP A 264 3.34 -2.10 -31.86
C ASP A 264 3.31 -3.61 -31.66
N PHE A 265 3.26 -4.07 -30.40
CA PHE A 265 3.05 -5.48 -30.09
C PHE A 265 1.73 -6.02 -30.67
N LEU A 266 0.63 -5.26 -30.54
CA LEU A 266 -0.66 -5.61 -31.15
C LEU A 266 -0.62 -5.64 -32.69
N ASN A 267 0.27 -4.88 -33.31
CA ASN A 267 0.45 -4.89 -34.77
C ASN A 267 1.49 -5.93 -35.22
N GLY A 268 1.91 -6.84 -34.34
CA GLY A 268 2.87 -7.92 -34.66
C GLY A 268 4.32 -7.46 -34.78
N LYS A 269 4.64 -6.22 -34.40
CA LYS A 269 6.02 -5.75 -34.38
C LYS A 269 6.79 -6.37 -33.23
N ARG A 270 8.11 -6.53 -33.42
CA ARG A 270 9.00 -7.02 -32.37
C ARG A 270 9.16 -5.97 -31.28
N ILE A 271 8.99 -6.38 -30.03
CA ILE A 271 9.26 -5.58 -28.84
C ILE A 271 10.42 -6.18 -28.03
N ASN A 272 11.24 -5.34 -27.41
CA ASN A 272 12.44 -5.73 -26.66
C ASN A 272 12.49 -5.18 -25.23
N ARG A 273 11.50 -4.38 -24.82
CA ARG A 273 11.40 -3.80 -23.48
C ARG A 273 9.98 -3.96 -22.91
N ILE A 274 9.86 -3.76 -21.60
CA ILE A 274 8.57 -3.68 -20.91
C ILE A 274 8.14 -2.19 -20.77
N PRO A 275 6.83 -1.91 -20.63
CA PRO A 275 6.35 -0.58 -20.30
C PRO A 275 6.89 -0.06 -18.95
N ARG A 276 7.24 1.22 -18.88
CA ARG A 276 7.73 1.90 -17.67
C ARG A 276 6.72 1.81 -16.52
N ARG A 277 5.42 1.84 -16.82
CA ARG A 277 4.34 1.76 -15.80
C ARG A 277 4.18 0.38 -15.16
N VAL A 278 4.91 -0.65 -15.58
CA VAL A 278 4.93 -1.97 -14.91
C VAL A 278 5.35 -1.85 -13.44
N VAL A 279 6.17 -0.85 -13.09
CA VAL A 279 6.61 -0.61 -11.70
C VAL A 279 5.45 -0.43 -10.70
N PHE A 280 4.28 0.00 -11.17
CA PHE A 280 3.06 0.13 -10.35
C PHE A 280 2.35 -1.20 -10.06
N GLY A 281 2.97 -2.31 -10.44
CA GLY A 281 2.52 -3.66 -10.15
C GLY A 281 2.03 -4.43 -11.38
N LEU A 282 1.90 -5.75 -11.18
CA LEU A 282 1.43 -6.73 -12.13
C LEU A 282 0.22 -7.50 -11.56
N PRO A 283 -0.77 -7.90 -12.40
CA PRO A 283 -0.80 -7.70 -13.85
C PRO A 283 -1.04 -6.24 -14.24
N HIS A 284 -0.48 -5.84 -15.38
CA HIS A 284 -0.65 -4.51 -15.97
C HIS A 284 -1.33 -4.65 -17.33
N ASN A 285 -2.58 -4.21 -17.42
CA ASN A 285 -3.40 -4.40 -18.62
C ASN A 285 -3.50 -3.11 -19.44
N TYR A 286 -3.42 -3.25 -20.76
CA TYR A 286 -3.76 -2.22 -21.73
C TYR A 286 -5.02 -2.63 -22.49
N PHE A 287 -5.90 -1.66 -22.73
CA PHE A 287 -7.13 -1.85 -23.49
C PHE A 287 -7.12 -0.85 -24.65
N PHE A 288 -7.20 -1.38 -25.87
CA PHE A 288 -7.23 -0.58 -27.10
C PHE A 288 -8.57 -0.78 -27.79
N SER A 289 -9.31 0.32 -27.98
CA SER A 289 -10.60 0.29 -28.70
C SER A 289 -10.41 -0.35 -30.08
N GLY A 290 -11.23 -1.35 -30.40
CA GLY A 290 -11.18 -2.06 -31.69
C GLY A 290 -9.97 -2.98 -31.92
N LYS A 291 -8.92 -2.97 -31.08
CA LYS A 291 -7.72 -3.82 -31.27
C LYS A 291 -7.54 -4.91 -30.20
N GLY A 292 -8.19 -4.76 -29.06
CA GLY A 292 -8.24 -5.75 -27.99
C GLY A 292 -7.42 -5.39 -26.75
N LYS A 293 -7.07 -6.41 -25.96
CA LYS A 293 -6.40 -6.29 -24.67
C LYS A 293 -4.99 -6.87 -24.74
N VAL A 294 -4.02 -6.16 -24.15
CA VAL A 294 -2.68 -6.71 -23.83
C VAL A 294 -2.57 -6.87 -22.32
N SER A 295 -2.17 -8.04 -21.86
CA SER A 295 -1.93 -8.34 -20.44
C SER A 295 -0.45 -8.55 -20.20
N ILE A 296 0.09 -7.87 -19.21
CA ILE A 296 1.48 -8.02 -18.79
C ILE A 296 1.47 -8.65 -17.41
N GLU A 297 2.09 -9.81 -17.25
CA GLU A 297 2.10 -10.58 -16.01
C GLU A 297 3.46 -11.27 -15.79
N PRO A 298 3.80 -11.72 -14.57
CA PRO A 298 5.01 -12.51 -14.39
C PRO A 298 4.89 -13.85 -15.09
N ASP A 299 5.97 -14.27 -15.75
CA ASP A 299 6.11 -15.59 -16.38
C ASP A 299 6.41 -16.64 -15.29
N SER A 300 5.38 -17.03 -14.54
CA SER A 300 5.49 -18.00 -13.46
C SER A 300 4.19 -18.75 -13.25
N LYS A 301 4.28 -20.07 -13.06
CA LYS A 301 3.12 -20.93 -12.72
C LYS A 301 2.51 -20.57 -11.36
N GLY A 302 3.32 -20.11 -10.40
CA GLY A 302 2.90 -19.80 -9.03
C GLY A 302 2.63 -18.31 -8.78
N GLN A 303 3.54 -17.42 -9.21
CA GLN A 303 3.44 -15.99 -8.92
C GLN A 303 2.87 -15.21 -10.10
N LYS A 304 1.54 -15.01 -10.14
CA LYS A 304 0.89 -14.22 -11.21
C LYS A 304 0.74 -12.74 -10.92
N ARG A 305 1.15 -12.29 -9.72
CA ARG A 305 0.91 -10.92 -9.25
C ARG A 305 2.12 -10.34 -8.54
N ARG A 306 2.34 -9.06 -8.77
CA ARG A 306 3.29 -8.22 -8.03
C ARG A 306 2.56 -6.95 -7.60
N ALA A 307 2.36 -6.78 -6.30
CA ALA A 307 1.72 -5.56 -5.81
C ALA A 307 2.64 -4.35 -5.98
N SER A 308 2.03 -3.17 -6.14
CA SER A 308 2.73 -1.89 -6.18
C SER A 308 3.61 -1.69 -4.94
N PRO A 309 4.82 -1.13 -5.07
CA PRO A 309 5.66 -0.68 -3.96
C PRO A 309 5.25 0.71 -3.45
N LEU A 310 4.34 1.40 -4.15
CA LEU A 310 3.72 2.65 -3.70
C LEU A 310 2.58 2.34 -2.71
N PHE A 311 2.70 2.90 -1.52
CA PHE A 311 1.69 2.91 -0.46
C PHE A 311 1.16 4.33 -0.32
N ILE A 312 -0.16 4.45 -0.34
CA ILE A 312 -0.88 5.68 0.01
C ILE A 312 -1.50 5.42 1.37
N HIS A 313 -1.21 6.28 2.34
CA HIS A 313 -1.76 6.25 3.69
C HIS A 313 -2.34 7.61 4.05
N ILE A 314 -3.56 7.62 4.59
CA ILE A 314 -4.20 8.84 5.10
C ILE A 314 -4.08 8.82 6.62
N HIS A 315 -3.18 9.65 7.15
CA HIS A 315 -2.84 9.70 8.57
C HIS A 315 -3.65 10.78 9.28
N LYS A 316 -4.30 10.43 10.40
CA LYS A 316 -5.01 11.37 11.28
C LYS A 316 -4.02 12.05 12.22
N LEU A 317 -4.17 13.36 12.40
CA LEU A 317 -3.48 14.14 13.43
C LEU A 317 -4.41 14.39 14.62
N ALA A 318 -3.82 14.65 15.79
CA ALA A 318 -4.58 14.95 17.02
C ALA A 318 -5.43 16.23 16.89
N ASP A 319 -5.02 17.19 16.06
CA ASP A 319 -5.77 18.42 15.77
C ASP A 319 -7.01 18.20 14.89
N GLY A 320 -7.27 16.96 14.46
CA GLY A 320 -8.40 16.57 13.63
C GLY A 320 -8.14 16.65 12.12
N ASN A 321 -6.99 17.17 11.69
CA ASN A 321 -6.61 17.23 10.28
C ASN A 321 -6.06 15.87 9.80
N TYR A 322 -6.06 15.69 8.48
CA TYR A 322 -5.50 14.51 7.83
C TYR A 322 -4.32 14.88 6.93
N VAL A 323 -3.37 13.94 6.84
CA VAL A 323 -2.14 14.09 6.07
C VAL A 323 -1.93 12.84 5.22
N GLY A 324 -1.61 13.04 3.94
CA GLY A 324 -1.25 11.95 3.04
C GLY A 324 0.21 11.56 3.24
N VAL A 325 0.47 10.38 3.78
CA VAL A 325 1.80 9.76 3.85
C VAL A 325 1.95 8.85 2.63
N LEU A 326 2.79 9.27 1.68
CA LEU A 326 3.00 8.60 0.41
C LEU A 326 4.37 7.95 0.42
N SER A 327 4.39 6.62 0.34
CA SER A 327 5.60 5.82 0.59
C SER A 327 5.95 4.95 -0.61
N LEU A 328 7.17 5.08 -1.11
CA LEU A 328 7.78 4.12 -2.01
C LEU A 328 8.68 3.21 -1.17
N ILE A 329 8.31 1.92 -1.08
CA ILE A 329 9.07 0.89 -0.36
C ILE A 329 9.52 -0.16 -1.38
N PRO A 330 10.64 0.07 -2.09
CA PRO A 330 11.06 -0.78 -3.19
C PRO A 330 11.77 -2.05 -2.69
N SER A 331 11.77 -3.07 -3.54
CA SER A 331 12.40 -4.37 -3.32
C SER A 331 12.61 -5.04 -4.66
N GLN A 332 13.40 -6.10 -4.77
CA GLN A 332 13.57 -6.87 -6.02
C GLN A 332 12.19 -7.14 -6.65
N PHE A 333 11.98 -6.64 -7.88
CA PHE A 333 10.64 -6.53 -8.46
C PHE A 333 10.00 -7.88 -8.77
N LEU A 334 10.80 -8.81 -9.26
CA LEU A 334 10.49 -10.22 -9.41
C LEU A 334 11.76 -10.99 -9.03
N PRO A 335 11.64 -12.27 -8.61
CA PRO A 335 12.81 -13.12 -8.39
C PRO A 335 13.70 -13.16 -9.65
N GLN A 336 15.01 -13.31 -9.49
CA GLN A 336 15.99 -13.21 -10.59
C GLN A 336 15.71 -14.15 -11.79
N ASN A 337 15.08 -15.30 -11.53
CA ASN A 337 14.72 -16.29 -12.54
C ASN A 337 13.33 -16.08 -13.17
N VAL A 338 12.56 -15.09 -12.72
CA VAL A 338 11.20 -14.82 -13.21
C VAL A 338 11.24 -13.66 -14.21
N ARG A 339 10.69 -13.90 -15.41
CA ARG A 339 10.57 -12.91 -16.47
C ARG A 339 9.17 -12.28 -16.49
N VAL A 340 8.94 -11.33 -17.38
CA VAL A 340 7.61 -10.79 -17.66
C VAL A 340 7.10 -11.36 -18.98
N GLU A 341 5.86 -11.81 -18.97
CA GLU A 341 5.12 -12.27 -20.14
C GLU A 341 4.12 -11.21 -20.58
N ILE A 342 4.17 -10.84 -21.87
CA ILE A 342 3.26 -9.91 -22.53
C ILE A 342 2.36 -10.72 -23.45
N LYS A 343 1.06 -10.75 -23.15
CA LYS A 343 0.06 -11.60 -23.80
C LYS A 343 -0.99 -10.82 -24.55
N ARG A 344 -1.38 -11.36 -25.70
CA ARG A 344 -2.60 -11.00 -26.43
C ARG A 344 -3.18 -12.23 -27.10
N GLY A 345 -4.34 -12.71 -26.66
CA GLY A 345 -4.93 -13.94 -27.20
C GLY A 345 -3.95 -15.11 -27.11
N GLY A 346 -3.69 -15.80 -28.23
CA GLY A 346 -2.70 -16.88 -28.33
C GLY A 346 -1.24 -16.42 -28.53
N GLN A 347 -0.97 -15.12 -28.65
CA GLN A 347 0.38 -14.58 -28.81
C GLN A 347 0.98 -14.19 -27.45
N SER A 348 2.23 -14.57 -27.24
CA SER A 348 3.00 -14.26 -26.03
C SER A 348 4.43 -13.84 -26.39
N LYS A 349 4.96 -12.88 -25.62
CA LYS A 349 6.37 -12.52 -25.64
C LYS A 349 6.91 -12.44 -24.23
N ILE A 350 8.00 -13.16 -23.98
CA ILE A 350 8.73 -13.12 -22.72
C ILE A 350 9.87 -12.09 -22.85
N VAL A 351 9.98 -11.18 -21.87
CA VAL A 351 10.97 -10.10 -21.83
C VAL A 351 11.62 -10.07 -20.45
N PRO A 352 12.93 -9.76 -20.34
CA PRO A 352 13.58 -9.53 -19.05
C PRO A 352 12.90 -8.44 -18.23
N VAL A 353 12.99 -8.59 -16.90
CA VAL A 353 12.41 -7.64 -15.95
C VAL A 353 13.41 -6.54 -15.66
N GLN A 354 13.17 -5.35 -16.18
CA GLN A 354 13.93 -4.15 -15.82
C GLN A 354 12.96 -3.03 -15.46
N VAL A 355 12.76 -2.82 -14.16
CA VAL A 355 11.91 -1.73 -13.67
C VAL A 355 12.76 -0.57 -13.18
N ASN A 356 12.29 0.65 -13.45
CA ASN A 356 12.86 1.85 -12.86
C ASN A 356 11.91 2.40 -11.77
N TYR A 357 12.36 2.43 -10.51
CA TYR A 357 11.60 2.98 -9.39
C TYR A 357 11.50 4.50 -9.42
N ASP A 358 12.35 5.19 -10.18
CA ASP A 358 12.27 6.64 -10.38
C ASP A 358 10.93 7.04 -10.99
N VAL A 359 10.29 6.18 -11.79
CA VAL A 359 8.95 6.42 -12.32
C VAL A 359 7.92 6.66 -11.21
N ILE A 360 8.07 6.05 -10.03
CA ILE A 360 7.24 6.33 -8.85
C ILE A 360 7.78 7.54 -8.09
N SER A 361 9.10 7.70 -7.99
CA SER A 361 9.70 8.88 -7.36
C SER A 361 9.28 10.18 -8.05
N ASP A 362 9.23 10.19 -9.38
CA ASP A 362 8.81 11.30 -10.22
C ASP A 362 7.36 11.68 -9.92
N PHE A 363 6.45 10.69 -9.79
CA PHE A 363 5.09 10.92 -9.32
C PHE A 363 5.06 11.63 -7.96
N LEU A 364 5.84 11.14 -6.99
CA LEU A 364 5.88 11.70 -5.64
C LEU A 364 6.45 13.14 -5.60
N LYS A 365 7.30 13.50 -6.57
CA LYS A 365 7.91 14.83 -6.72
C LYS A 365 7.05 15.82 -7.51
N ARG A 366 5.90 15.40 -8.07
CA ARG A 366 5.10 16.27 -8.94
C ARG A 366 4.66 17.54 -8.21
N PRO A 367 4.89 18.74 -8.79
CA PRO A 367 4.43 19.99 -8.19
C PRO A 367 2.93 20.01 -7.90
N THR A 368 2.14 19.46 -8.82
CA THR A 368 0.67 19.33 -8.73
C THR A 368 0.20 18.42 -7.59
N LEU A 369 1.03 17.46 -7.16
CA LEU A 369 0.75 16.66 -5.97
C LEU A 369 0.91 17.48 -4.68
N GLY A 370 1.83 18.44 -4.68
CA GLY A 370 2.12 19.30 -3.53
C GLY A 370 2.71 18.56 -2.32
N ALA A 371 3.19 17.33 -2.50
CA ALA A 371 3.82 16.56 -1.43
C ALA A 371 5.26 17.03 -1.20
N LYS A 372 5.70 17.00 0.06
CA LYS A 372 7.05 17.39 0.47
C LYS A 372 7.84 16.17 0.90
N VAL A 373 9.11 16.11 0.52
CA VAL A 373 10.03 15.06 0.93
C VAL A 373 10.13 15.02 2.46
N VAL A 374 10.17 13.81 3.01
CA VAL A 374 10.42 13.53 4.43
C VAL A 374 11.60 12.57 4.59
N TRP A 375 11.72 11.61 3.67
CA TRP A 375 12.81 10.63 3.64
C TRP A 375 13.27 10.34 2.20
N PRO A 376 14.59 10.32 1.91
CA PRO A 376 15.71 10.57 2.82
C PRO A 376 15.71 11.99 3.40
N ASN A 377 16.47 12.22 4.47
CA ASN A 377 16.72 13.58 4.94
C ASN A 377 17.47 14.33 3.84
N GLU A 378 16.95 15.48 3.42
CA GLU A 378 17.66 16.41 2.54
C GLU A 378 18.87 17.01 3.24
#